data_AF-A0A7T0PGU2-F1
#
_entry.id   AF-A0A7T0PGU2-F1
#
_cell.length_a   1.000
_cell.length_b   1.000
_cell.length_c   1.000
_cell.angle_alpha   90.00
_cell.angle_beta   90.00
_cell.angle_gamma   90.00
#
_symmetry.space_group_name_H-M   'P 1'
#
loop_
_entity.id
_entity.type
_entity.pdbx_description
1 polymer ?
#
loop_
_entity_poly.entity_id
_entity_poly.type
_entity_poly.pdbx_seq_one_letter_code
_entity_poly.pdbx_strand_id
1 'polypeptide(L)' 'MLCELLDSDTNPARAAEIRGLISDCPECFSRYEDELAARLLVQKCCGGAQAPDTLRQRIIASITTVSVTEIRYRR' A
#
# COMPACT_ATOMS: atom_id res chain seq x y z
N MET A 1 16.95 6.21 -3.74
CA MET A 1 16.34 6.83 -2.55
C MET A 1 14.88 7.19 -2.79
N LEU A 2 14.55 8.19 -3.63
CA LEU A 2 13.17 8.67 -3.73
C LEU A 2 12.21 7.67 -4.41
N CYS A 3 12.65 7.01 -5.49
CA CYS A 3 11.90 5.90 -6.10
C CYS A 3 11.72 4.72 -5.14
N GLU A 4 12.77 4.36 -4.40
CA GLU A 4 12.75 3.30 -3.38
C GLU A 4 11.73 3.64 -2.28
N LEU A 5 11.73 4.85 -1.74
CA LEU A 5 10.74 5.28 -0.74
C LEU A 5 9.30 5.15 -1.22
N LEU A 6 9.08 5.37 -2.52
CA LEU A 6 7.75 5.36 -3.12
C LEU A 6 7.37 4.00 -3.71
N ASP A 7 8.24 3.00 -3.62
CA ASP A 7 7.93 1.63 -4.02
C ASP A 7 7.03 0.95 -2.97
N SER A 8 6.07 0.14 -3.42
CA SER A 8 5.16 -0.59 -2.53
C SER A 8 5.87 -1.71 -1.76
N ASP A 9 6.97 -2.23 -2.30
CA ASP A 9 7.70 -3.37 -1.74
C ASP A 9 8.79 -2.91 -0.75
N THR A 10 8.91 -1.61 -0.50
CA THR A 10 9.92 -1.07 0.41
C THR A 10 9.56 -1.34 1.87
N ASN A 11 10.53 -1.91 2.59
CA ASN A 11 10.42 -2.16 4.02
C ASN A 11 10.11 -0.86 4.79
N PRO A 12 9.13 -0.86 5.72
CA PRO A 12 8.76 0.33 6.49
C PRO A 12 9.92 0.97 7.26
N ALA A 13 10.86 0.18 7.80
CA ALA A 13 12.04 0.70 8.48
C ALA A 13 12.93 1.50 7.50
N ARG A 14 13.15 0.94 6.31
CA ARG A 14 13.93 1.59 5.25
C ARG A 14 13.24 2.86 4.74
N ALA A 15 11.93 2.83 4.60
CA ALA A 15 11.15 4.01 4.24
C ALA A 15 11.30 5.14 5.28
N ALA A 16 11.30 4.81 6.58
CA ALA A 16 11.49 5.81 7.64
C ALA A 16 12.89 6.45 7.59
N GLU A 17 13.94 5.66 7.35
CA GLU A 17 15.31 6.18 7.17
C GLU A 17 15.38 7.17 6.00
N ILE A 18 14.84 6.80 4.84
CA ILE A 18 14.87 7.65 3.65
C ILE A 18 14.05 8.93 3.89
N ARG A 19 12.93 8.86 4.60
CA ARG A 19 12.15 10.06 4.99
C ARG A 19 12.96 11.02 5.86
N GLY A 20 13.72 10.51 6.83
CA GLY A 20 14.61 11.33 7.66
C GLY A 20 15.65 12.07 6.83
N LEU A 21 16.30 11.36 5.90
CA LEU A 21 17.28 11.98 5.01
C LEU A 21 16.67 13.06 4.09
N ILE A 22 15.43 12.86 3.65
CA ILE A 22 14.71 13.83 2.82
C ILE A 22 14.29 15.05 3.64
N SER A 23 13.86 14.88 4.89
CA SER A 23 13.44 16.01 5.74
C SER A 23 14.58 16.97 6.07
N ASP A 24 15.82 16.50 6.06
CA ASP A 24 16.99 17.33 6.35
C ASP A 24 17.37 18.25 5.17
N CYS A 25 16.79 18.05 3.98
CA CYS A 25 17.07 18.86 2.79
C CYS A 25 15.78 19.41 2.17
N PRO A 26 15.52 20.73 2.25
CA PRO A 26 14.29 21.34 1.74
C PRO A 26 14.02 21.10 0.24
N GLU A 27 15.08 21.09 -0.58
CA GLU A 27 14.93 20.83 -2.02
C GLU A 27 14.51 19.38 -2.29
N CYS A 28 15.10 18.42 -1.56
CA CYS A 28 14.71 17.01 -1.65
C CYS A 28 13.27 16.80 -1.18
N PHE A 29 12.84 17.52 -0.13
CA PHE A 29 11.47 17.46 0.36
C PHE A 29 10.47 18.00 -0.66
N SER A 30 10.75 19.17 -1.27
CA SER A 30 9.90 19.72 -2.34
C SER A 30 9.75 18.74 -3.50
N ARG A 31 10.86 18.13 -3.95
CA ARG A 31 10.81 17.12 -5.02
C ARG A 31 10.01 15.88 -4.62
N TYR A 32 10.08 15.48 -3.36
CA TYR A 32 9.27 14.39 -2.82
C TYR A 32 7.77 14.70 -2.87
N GLU A 33 7.38 15.93 -2.52
CA GLU A 33 6.00 16.39 -2.60
C GLU A 33 5.47 16.41 -4.05
N ASP A 34 6.28 16.90 -5.00
CA ASP A 34 5.93 16.92 -6.42
C ASP A 34 5.65 15.50 -6.95
N GLU A 35 6.51 14.54 -6.59
CA GLU A 35 6.38 13.13 -6.99
C GLU A 35 5.13 12.47 -6.37
N LEU A 36 4.82 12.78 -5.12
CA LEU A 36 3.58 12.34 -4.49
C LEU A 36 2.35 12.92 -5.18
N ALA A 37 2.37 14.21 -5.50
CA ALA A 37 1.27 14.88 -6.19
C ALA A 37 1.03 14.24 -7.57
N ALA A 38 2.10 13.99 -8.35
CA ALA A 38 2.02 13.31 -9.63
C ALA A 38 1.40 11.91 -9.51
N ARG A 39 1.83 11.10 -8.54
CA ARG A 39 1.29 9.76 -8.29
C ARG A 39 -0.18 9.78 -7.90
N LEU A 40 -0.59 10.70 -7.05
CA LEU A 40 -2.01 10.87 -6.68
C LEU A 40 -2.86 11.28 -7.89
N LEU A 41 -2.34 12.14 -8.76
CA LEU A 41 -3.03 12.50 -10.00
C LEU A 41 -3.19 11.29 -10.91
N VAL A 42 -2.12 10.52 -11.14
CA VAL A 42 -2.18 9.27 -11.93
C VAL A 42 -3.15 8.27 -11.32
N GLN A 43 -3.14 8.09 -10.00
CA GLN A 43 -4.07 7.20 -9.30
C GLN A 43 -5.53 7.64 -9.49
N LYS A 44 -5.81 8.94 -9.48
CA LYS A 44 -7.17 9.46 -9.73
C LYS A 44 -7.60 9.25 -11.18
N CYS A 45 -6.72 9.49 -12.14
CA CYS A 45 -7.01 9.33 -13.57
C CYS A 45 -7.16 7.86 -13.98
N CYS A 46 -6.31 6.98 -13.46
CA CYS A 46 -6.15 5.61 -13.94
C CYS A 46 -6.65 4.54 -12.94
N GLY A 47 -6.78 4.89 -11.66
CA GLY A 47 -7.24 3.97 -10.60
C GLY A 47 -8.76 3.92 -10.42
N GLY A 48 -9.51 4.70 -11.22
CA GLY A 48 -10.98 4.76 -11.19
C GLY A 48 -11.69 3.61 -11.92
N ALA A 49 -10.97 2.63 -12.46
CA ALA A 49 -11.60 1.41 -12.98
C ALA A 49 -12.26 0.68 -11.81
N GLN A 50 -13.58 0.82 -11.68
CA GLN A 50 -14.36 0.14 -10.65
C GLN A 50 -14.05 -1.35 -10.73
N ALA A 51 -13.50 -1.90 -9.65
CA ALA A 51 -13.27 -3.33 -9.55
C ALA A 51 -14.60 -4.05 -9.85
N PRO A 52 -14.62 -5.09 -10.69
CA PRO A 52 -15.85 -5.81 -11.00
C PRO A 52 -16.56 -6.22 -9.71
N ASP A 53 -17.85 -5.91 -9.59
CA ASP A 53 -18.60 -6.15 -8.35
C ASP A 53 -18.54 -7.61 -7.90
N THR A 54 -18.44 -8.53 -8.86
CA THR A 54 -18.25 -9.97 -8.62
C THR A 54 -16.94 -10.27 -7.86
N LEU A 55 -15.85 -9.60 -8.20
CA LEU A 55 -14.56 -9.76 -7.50
C LEU A 55 -14.64 -9.18 -6.09
N ARG A 56 -15.25 -8.01 -5.94
CA ARG A 56 -15.45 -7.37 -4.64
C ARG A 56 -16.29 -8.24 -3.71
N GLN A 57 -17.40 -8.79 -4.19
CA GLN A 57 -18.25 -9.72 -3.44
C GLN A 57 -17.49 -10.98 -3.01
N ARG A 58 -16.71 -11.58 -3.91
CA ARG A 58 -15.88 -12.76 -3.59
C ARG A 58 -14.85 -12.46 -2.50
N ILE A 59 -14.16 -11.32 -2.58
CA ILE A 59 -13.18 -10.90 -1.58
C ILE A 59 -13.85 -10.70 -0.23
N ILE A 60 -14.96 -9.95 -0.17
CA ILE A 60 -15.73 -9.73 1.08
C ILE A 60 -16.15 -11.06 1.70
N ALA A 61 -16.69 -11.98 0.89
CA ALA A 61 -17.06 -13.31 1.37
C ALA A 61 -15.86 -14.05 1.94
N SER A 62 -14.72 -14.08 1.24
CA SER A 62 -13.51 -14.78 1.71
C SER A 62 -12.95 -14.24 3.02
N ILE A 63 -12.96 -12.91 3.23
CA ILE A 63 -12.42 -12.27 4.42
C ILE A 63 -13.38 -12.39 5.61
N THR A 64 -14.70 -12.42 5.35
CA THR A 64 -15.73 -12.48 6.39
C THR A 64 -16.10 -13.92 6.79
N THR A 65 -15.69 -14.92 6.00
CA THR A 65 -16.01 -16.33 6.29
C THR A 65 -15.22 -16.83 7.49
N VAL A 66 -15.92 -17.28 8.53
CA VAL A 66 -15.32 -17.95 9.70
C VAL A 66 -15.31 -19.46 9.46
N SER A 67 -14.12 -20.07 9.46
CA SER A 67 -13.96 -21.53 9.41
C SER A 67 -13.69 -22.10 10.81
N VAL A 68 -14.55 -23.01 11.28
CA VAL A 68 -14.35 -23.74 12.53
C VAL A 68 -13.67 -25.08 12.23
N THR A 69 -12.47 -25.28 12.79
CA THR A 69 -11.75 -26.54 12.68
C THR A 69 -11.89 -27.32 13.99
N GLU A 70 -12.60 -28.45 13.97
CA GLU A 70 -12.72 -29.36 15.13
C GLU A 70 -11.46 -30.21 15.24
N ILE A 71 -10.70 -30.04 16.32
CA ILE A 71 -9.53 -30.87 16.64
C ILE A 71 -9.98 -31.97 17.60
N ARG A 72 -9.99 -33.22 17.15
CA ARG A 72 -10.25 -34.39 18.02
C ARG A 72 -8.94 -34.94 18.58
N TYR A 73 -8.78 -34.86 19.89
CA TYR A 73 -7.72 -35.55 20.61
C TYR A 73 -8.10 -37.03 20.74
N ARG A 74 -7.33 -37.94 20.11
CA ARG A 74 -7.38 -39.37 20.43
C ARG A 74 -6.69 -39.59 21.78
N ARG A 75 -7.44 -40.15 22.72
CA ARG A 75 -6.91 -40.63 24.01
C ARG A 75 -6.57 -42.11 23.91
#